data_AF-A0A212RLF8-F1
#
_entry.id   AF-A0A212RLF8-F1
#
_cell.length_a   1.000
_cell.length_b   1.000
_cell.length_c   1.000
_cell.angle_alpha   90.00
_cell.angle_beta   90.00
_cell.angle_gamma   90.00
#
_symmetry.space_group_name_H-M   'P 1'
#
loop_
_entity.id
_entity.type
_entity.pdbx_description
1 polymer ?
#
loop_
_entity_poly.entity_id
_entity_poly.type
_entity_poly.pdbx_seq_one_letter_code
_entity_poly.pdbx_strand_id
1 'polypeptide(L)'
;MSALPGSKFSKIQLNMSRRQVDSLIGQPDDETGYVTGKAFIPFSFGGDSYRTEAFDKGEGQPTYSRGSIGAEPNQLIKMEVNPAATGFSK
;
A
#
# COMPACT_ATOMS: atom_id res chain seq x y z
N MET A 1 13.38 -1.56 -9.55
CA MET A 1 13.52 -1.98 -8.14
C MET A 1 13.05 -3.41 -8.04
N SER A 2 13.97 -4.37 -7.95
CA SER A 2 13.65 -5.79 -7.90
C SER A 2 13.60 -6.21 -6.43
N ALA A 3 12.51 -6.85 -6.03
CA ALA A 3 12.41 -7.50 -4.72
C ALA A 3 13.58 -8.47 -4.50
N LEU A 4 14.01 -8.66 -3.25
CA LEU A 4 15.08 -9.62 -2.94
C LEU A 4 14.68 -11.04 -3.38
N PRO A 5 15.64 -11.91 -3.74
CA PRO A 5 15.35 -13.32 -3.97
C PRO A 5 14.65 -13.94 -2.75
N GLY A 6 13.42 -14.44 -2.93
CA GLY A 6 12.60 -15.00 -1.85
C GLY A 6 11.69 -14.01 -1.09
N SER A 7 11.77 -12.72 -1.41
CA SER A 7 10.88 -11.68 -0.84
C SER A 7 9.42 -11.97 -1.16
N LYS A 8 8.52 -11.83 -0.17
CA LYS A 8 7.08 -11.96 -0.40
C LYS A 8 6.54 -10.89 -1.34
N PHE A 9 7.19 -9.72 -1.43
CA PHE A 9 6.81 -8.66 -2.37
C PHE A 9 6.96 -9.06 -3.84
N SER A 10 7.75 -10.10 -4.15
CA SER A 10 7.81 -10.65 -5.52
C SER A 10 6.47 -11.22 -6.02
N LYS A 11 5.53 -11.50 -5.11
CA LYS A 11 4.20 -12.06 -5.43
C LYS A 11 3.16 -10.99 -5.75
N ILE A 12 3.43 -9.72 -5.48
CA ILE A 12 2.45 -8.64 -5.57
C ILE A 12 2.86 -7.60 -6.63
N GLN A 13 1.86 -6.89 -7.15
CA GLN A 13 2.04 -5.92 -8.23
C GLN A 13 1.14 -4.71 -8.01
N LEU A 14 1.51 -3.58 -8.60
CA LEU A 14 0.69 -2.37 -8.56
C LEU A 14 -0.73 -2.66 -9.08
N ASN A 15 -1.70 -1.88 -8.57
CA ASN A 15 -3.14 -2.01 -8.80
C ASN A 15 -3.82 -3.24 -8.19
N MET A 16 -3.09 -4.14 -7.53
CA MET A 16 -3.72 -5.14 -6.66
C MET A 16 -4.46 -4.44 -5.51
N SER A 17 -5.66 -4.93 -5.18
CA SER A 17 -6.37 -4.51 -3.97
C SER A 17 -5.63 -4.96 -2.71
N ARG A 18 -5.81 -4.25 -1.59
CA ARG A 18 -5.29 -4.67 -0.29
C ARG A 18 -5.64 -6.12 0.04
N ARG A 19 -6.88 -6.54 -0.23
CA ARG A 19 -7.32 -7.93 -0.01
C ARG A 19 -6.53 -8.95 -0.84
N GLN A 20 -6.23 -8.64 -2.10
CA GLN A 20 -5.41 -9.52 -2.95
C GLN A 20 -3.98 -9.61 -2.42
N VAL A 21 -3.41 -8.47 -1.99
CA VAL A 21 -2.08 -8.43 -1.39
C VAL A 21 -2.04 -9.28 -0.12
N ASP A 22 -2.94 -9.04 0.83
CA ASP A 22 -3.00 -9.78 2.09
C ASP A 22 -3.18 -11.29 1.87
N SER A 23 -3.92 -11.69 0.82
CA SER A 23 -4.08 -13.10 0.45
C SER A 23 -2.79 -13.75 -0.07
N LEU A 24 -1.83 -12.98 -0.57
CA LEU A 24 -0.58 -13.47 -1.16
C LEU A 24 0.59 -13.41 -0.17
N ILE A 25 0.60 -12.42 0.72
CA ILE A 25 1.75 -12.13 1.60
C ILE A 25 1.42 -12.06 3.09
N GLY A 26 0.15 -12.28 3.47
CA GLY A 26 -0.34 -12.15 4.84
C GLY A 26 -0.69 -10.71 5.22
N GLN A 27 -1.20 -10.53 6.45
CA GLN A 27 -1.38 -9.21 7.05
C GLN A 27 -0.01 -8.57 7.34
N PRO A 28 0.10 -7.23 7.27
CA PRO A 28 1.34 -6.54 7.64
C PRO A 28 1.56 -6.57 9.16
N ASP A 29 2.78 -6.24 9.58
CA ASP A 29 3.15 -6.15 10.99
C ASP A 29 2.54 -4.90 11.65
N ASP A 30 2.44 -3.80 10.90
CA ASP A 30 1.81 -2.55 11.33
C ASP A 30 1.19 -1.82 10.13
N GLU A 31 0.28 -0.89 10.40
CA GLU A 31 -0.29 -0.02 9.40
C GLU A 31 -0.63 1.37 9.94
N THR A 32 -0.47 2.38 9.08
CA THR A 32 -0.92 3.74 9.35
C THR A 32 -1.68 4.29 8.16
N GLY A 33 -2.47 5.33 8.38
CA GLY A 33 -3.16 5.98 7.28
C GLY A 33 -3.37 7.46 7.49
N TYR A 34 -3.39 8.19 6.38
CA TYR A 34 -3.44 9.65 6.38
C TYR A 34 -4.26 10.16 5.20
N VAL A 35 -4.89 11.31 5.44
CA VAL A 35 -5.57 12.09 4.41
C VAL A 35 -4.54 12.76 3.52
N THR A 36 -4.76 12.76 2.20
CA THR A 36 -3.88 13.45 1.26
C THR A 36 -4.43 14.84 0.92
N GLY A 37 -3.62 15.69 0.27
CA GLY A 37 -4.08 16.98 -0.25
C GLY A 37 -5.25 16.88 -1.24
N LYS A 38 -5.45 15.73 -1.89
CA LYS A 38 -6.55 15.52 -2.85
C LYS A 38 -7.93 15.50 -2.19
N ALA A 39 -8.00 15.23 -0.88
CA ALA A 39 -9.25 15.29 -0.14
C ALA A 39 -9.85 16.71 -0.05
N PHE A 40 -9.03 17.74 -0.27
CA PHE A 40 -9.43 19.13 -0.13
C PHE A 40 -9.71 19.83 -1.48
N ILE A 41 -9.77 19.06 -2.57
CA ILE A 41 -10.11 19.60 -3.90
C ILE A 41 -11.65 19.62 -4.02
N PRO A 42 -12.28 20.80 -4.10
CA PRO A 42 -13.73 20.89 -4.26
C PRO A 42 -14.20 20.20 -5.55
N PHE A 43 -15.35 19.52 -5.50
CA PHE A 43 -15.96 18.82 -6.64
C PHE A 43 -15.09 17.74 -7.30
N SER A 44 -14.08 17.22 -6.60
CA SER A 44 -13.27 16.09 -7.07
C SER A 44 -13.92 14.76 -6.69
N PHE A 45 -14.16 13.92 -7.71
CA PHE A 45 -14.58 12.52 -7.54
C PHE A 45 -13.42 11.53 -7.76
N GLY A 46 -12.19 12.07 -7.83
CA GLY A 46 -10.98 11.29 -8.00
C GLY A 46 -10.63 10.45 -6.77
N GLY A 47 -9.75 9.47 -6.98
CA GLY A 47 -9.21 8.65 -5.89
C GLY A 47 -8.12 9.38 -5.11
N ASP A 48 -7.44 8.61 -4.27
CA ASP A 48 -6.23 9.02 -3.54
C ASP A 48 -6.47 10.17 -2.56
N SER A 49 -7.69 10.28 -2.03
CA SER A 49 -8.03 11.21 -0.92
C SER A 49 -7.51 10.72 0.43
N TYR A 50 -7.26 9.42 0.55
CA TYR A 50 -6.72 8.77 1.73
C TYR A 50 -5.71 7.71 1.29
N ARG A 51 -4.60 7.60 2.03
CA ARG A 51 -3.60 6.57 1.85
C ARG A 51 -3.44 5.75 3.10
N THR A 52 -3.10 4.48 2.89
CA THR A 52 -2.73 3.54 3.94
C THR A 52 -1.35 3.02 3.63
N GLU A 53 -0.47 3.05 4.60
CA GLU A 53 0.87 2.50 4.53
C GLU A 53 0.93 1.27 5.41
N ALA A 54 1.25 0.13 4.80
CA ALA A 54 1.51 -1.11 5.52
C ALA A 54 3.01 -1.26 5.73
N PHE A 55 3.41 -1.86 6.83
CA PHE A 55 4.81 -2.10 7.17
C PHE A 55 5.03 -3.60 7.34
N ASP A 56 5.88 -4.17 6.47
CA ASP A 56 6.22 -5.58 6.47
C ASP A 56 7.70 -5.73 6.85
N LYS A 57 7.96 -6.37 7.99
CA LYS A 57 9.30 -6.59 8.52
C LYS A 57 10.16 -7.37 7.52
N GLY A 58 11.34 -6.85 7.23
CA GLY A 58 12.29 -7.43 6.29
C GLY A 58 11.90 -7.32 4.81
N GLU A 59 10.76 -6.69 4.49
CA GLU A 59 10.24 -6.61 3.12
C GLU A 59 10.13 -5.15 2.68
N GLY A 60 9.54 -4.30 3.52
CA GLY A 60 9.42 -2.86 3.27
C GLY A 60 8.02 -2.33 3.51
N GLN A 61 7.56 -1.46 2.62
CA GLN A 61 6.36 -0.65 2.82
C GLN A 61 5.49 -0.57 1.55
N PRO A 62 4.35 -1.29 1.51
CA PRO A 62 3.31 -1.10 0.51
C PRO A 62 2.43 0.12 0.85
N THR A 63 2.19 0.99 -0.12
CA THR A 63 1.25 2.11 0.01
C THR A 63 0.01 1.87 -0.82
N TYR A 64 -1.14 1.97 -0.18
CA TYR A 64 -2.45 1.84 -0.78
C TYR A 64 -3.11 3.20 -0.89
N SER A 65 -3.86 3.40 -1.97
CA SER A 65 -4.68 4.58 -2.20
C SER A 65 -6.14 4.19 -2.26
N ARG A 66 -6.99 5.03 -1.68
CA ARG A 66 -8.43 4.95 -1.93
C ARG A 66 -8.72 5.09 -3.43
N GLY A 67 -9.62 4.26 -3.97
CA GLY A 67 -10.08 4.39 -5.35
C GLY A 67 -10.96 5.63 -5.57
N SER A 68 -11.14 6.04 -6.82
CA SER A 68 -12.18 7.00 -7.20
C SER A 68 -13.57 6.40 -7.02
N ILE A 69 -14.63 7.20 -7.14
CA ILE A 69 -15.99 6.68 -7.15
C ILE A 69 -16.13 5.65 -8.30
N GLY A 70 -16.64 4.46 -7.98
CA GLY A 70 -16.82 3.36 -8.92
C GLY A 70 -15.56 2.53 -9.23
N ALA A 71 -14.42 2.85 -8.61
CA ALA A 71 -13.20 2.06 -8.72
C ALA A 71 -12.98 1.16 -7.49
N GLU A 72 -12.14 0.13 -7.64
CA GLU A 72 -11.71 -0.70 -6.53
C GLU A 72 -11.03 0.14 -5.44
N PRO A 73 -11.47 0.06 -4.17
CA PRO A 73 -10.85 0.80 -3.09
C PRO A 73 -9.52 0.17 -2.66
N ASN A 74 -8.62 0.99 -2.10
CA ASN A 74 -7.38 0.56 -1.45
C ASN A 74 -6.46 -0.26 -2.37
N GLN A 75 -6.14 0.30 -3.53
CA GLN A 75 -5.21 -0.30 -4.48
C GLN A 75 -3.77 0.03 -4.14
N LEU A 76 -2.89 -0.94 -4.35
CA LEU A 76 -1.45 -0.79 -4.19
C LEU A 76 -0.90 0.16 -5.27
N ILE A 77 -0.42 1.33 -4.84
CA ILE A 77 0.10 2.38 -5.73
C ILE A 77 1.61 2.56 -5.65
N LYS A 78 2.23 2.10 -4.57
CA LYS A 78 3.68 2.17 -4.37
C LYS A 78 4.13 0.96 -3.56
N MET A 79 5.32 0.46 -3.87
CA MET A 79 6.05 -0.48 -3.04
C MET A 79 7.46 0.07 -2.82
N GLU A 80 7.83 0.24 -1.56
CA GLU A 80 9.21 0.50 -1.17
C GLU A 80 9.81 -0.78 -0.60
N VAL A 81 10.87 -1.28 -1.22
CA VAL A 81 11.56 -2.49 -0.76
C VAL A 81 12.65 -2.08 0.23
N ASN A 82 12.58 -2.58 1.46
CA ASN A 82 13.57 -2.33 2.49
C ASN A 82 13.81 -3.60 3.32
N PRO A 83 14.91 -4.33 3.07
CA PRO A 83 15.27 -5.54 3.81
C PRO A 83 15.57 -5.31 5.30
N ALA A 84 15.85 -4.06 5.69
CA ALA A 84 16.06 -3.65 7.07
C ALA A 84 14.79 -3.08 7.72
N ALA A 85 13.62 -3.20 7.06
CA ALA A 85 12.35 -2.74 7.64
C ALA A 85 12.07 -3.47 8.95
N THR A 86 11.73 -2.70 9.99
CA THR A 86 11.42 -3.22 11.33
C THR A 86 9.99 -3.76 11.43
N GLY A 87 9.13 -3.41 10.48
CA GLY A 87 7.70 -3.75 10.50
C GLY A 87 6.83 -2.76 11.27
N PHE A 88 7.37 -1.62 11.70
CA PHE A 88 6.62 -0.63 12.47
C PHE A 88 6.60 0.73 11.79
N SER A 89 5.46 1.42 11.91
CA SER A 89 5.38 2.86 11.68
C SER A 89 6.27 3.61 12.66
N LYS A 90 6.87 4.72 12.22
CA LYS A 90 7.75 5.56 13.05
C LYS A 90 6.96 6.54 13.90
#